data_AF-A0A3D6EUD0-F1
#
_entry.id   AF-A0A3D6EUD0-F1
#
_cell.length_a   1.000
_cell.length_b   1.000
_cell.length_c   1.000
_cell.angle_alpha   90.00
_cell.angle_beta   90.00
_cell.angle_gamma   90.00
#
_symmetry.space_group_name_H-M   'P 1'
#
loop_
_entity.id
_entity.type
_entity.pdbx_description
1 polymer ?
#
loop_
_entity_poly.entity_id
_entity_poly.type
_entity_poly.pdbx_seq_one_letter_code
_entity_poly.pdbx_strand_id
1 'polypeptide(L)' 'VPDLKLMITGGVEPTEKNISEWFGAGATCVGLGSQLFTKDVFDKQDWDKLEKTVRFVLGVIIAIKR' A
#
# COMPACT_ATOMS: atom_id res chain seq x y z
N VAL A 1 -20.28 15.03 -0.96
CA VAL A 1 -19.66 15.27 0.36
C VAL A 1 -18.17 15.49 0.13
N PRO A 2 -17.74 16.71 -0.22
CA PRO A 2 -16.36 17.00 -0.62
C PRO A 2 -15.34 16.73 0.50
N ASP A 3 -15.77 16.77 1.76
CA ASP A 3 -14.90 16.59 2.93
C ASP A 3 -14.78 15.14 3.41
N LEU A 4 -15.45 14.19 2.74
CA LEU A 4 -15.42 12.79 3.15
C LEU A 4 -14.05 12.18 2.84
N LYS A 5 -13.31 11.81 3.90
CA LYS A 5 -12.04 11.10 3.78
C LYS A 5 -12.28 9.61 3.54
N LEU A 6 -11.79 9.10 2.41
CA LEU A 6 -11.93 7.71 2.02
C LEU A 6 -10.63 6.93 2.26
N MET A 7 -10.74 5.81 2.98
CA MET A 7 -9.69 4.81 3.08
C MET A 7 -10.04 3.65 2.15
N ILE A 8 -9.22 3.41 1.14
CA ILE A 8 -9.43 2.30 0.22
C ILE A 8 -8.74 1.05 0.77
N THR A 9 -9.47 -0.06 0.85
CA THR A 9 -8.98 -1.35 1.32
C THR A 9 -9.42 -2.45 0.37
N GLY A 10 -8.58 -3.48 0.17
CA GLY A 10 -8.85 -4.56 -0.77
C GLY A 10 -8.47 -4.19 -2.20
N GLY A 11 -7.67 -5.02 -2.88
CA GLY A 11 -7.15 -4.72 -4.22
C GLY A 11 -6.05 -3.64 -4.25
N VAL A 12 -5.54 -3.23 -3.09
CA VAL A 12 -4.35 -2.36 -2.98
C VAL A 12 -3.10 -3.24 -3.02
N GLU A 13 -2.31 -3.08 -4.07
CA GLU A 13 -1.05 -3.79 -4.27
C GLU A 13 0.14 -2.92 -3.85
N PRO A 14 1.24 -3.51 -3.32
CA PRO A 14 2.45 -2.79 -2.95
C PRO A 14 3.28 -2.41 -4.19
N THR A 15 2.65 -1.73 -5.16
CA THR A 15 3.28 -1.25 -6.39
C THR A 15 3.00 0.24 -6.57
N GLU A 16 3.96 0.97 -7.13
CA GLU A 16 3.82 2.41 -7.36
C GLU A 16 2.61 2.74 -8.23
N LYS A 17 2.39 1.96 -9.29
CA LYS A 17 1.26 2.11 -10.20
C LYS A 17 -0.08 2.02 -9.45
N ASN A 18 -0.34 0.92 -8.75
CA ASN A 18 -1.64 0.70 -8.11
C ASN A 18 -1.89 1.72 -6.99
N ILE A 19 -0.87 2.04 -6.19
CA ILE A 19 -0.97 3.06 -5.14
C ILE A 19 -1.30 4.43 -5.76
N SER A 20 -0.60 4.81 -6.84
CA SER A 20 -0.84 6.09 -7.54
C SER A 20 -2.24 6.17 -8.15
N GLU A 21 -2.74 5.07 -8.71
CA GLU A 21 -4.11 5.00 -9.23
C GLU A 21 -5.15 5.28 -8.14
N TRP A 22 -5.00 4.71 -6.94
CA TRP A 22 -5.91 4.97 -5.83
C TRP A 22 -5.86 6.40 -5.32
N PHE A 23 -4.67 6.96 -5.15
CA PHE A 23 -4.54 8.37 -4.75
C PHE A 23 -5.06 9.32 -5.83
N GLY A 24 -4.82 9.02 -7.12
CA GLY A 24 -5.38 9.78 -8.25
C GLY A 24 -6.92 9.71 -8.34
N ALA A 25 -7.51 8.61 -7.88
CA ALA A 25 -8.97 8.43 -7.78
C ALA A 25 -9.60 9.14 -6.56
N GLY A 26 -8.80 9.82 -5.73
CA GLY A 26 -9.29 10.58 -4.57
C GLY A 26 -9.22 9.84 -3.24
N ALA A 27 -8.49 8.71 -3.15
CA ALA A 27 -8.24 8.06 -1.88
C ALA A 27 -7.47 9.00 -0.92
N THR A 28 -7.95 9.13 0.32
CA THR A 28 -7.22 9.85 1.36
C THR A 28 -6.06 9.03 1.90
N CYS A 29 -6.28 7.73 2.06
CA CYS A 29 -5.28 6.73 2.42
C CYS A 29 -5.65 5.36 1.82
N VAL A 30 -4.69 4.44 1.86
CA VAL A 30 -4.86 3.06 1.39
C VAL A 30 -4.48 2.09 2.50
N GLY A 31 -5.21 0.97 2.60
CA GLY A 31 -4.89 -0.13 3.49
C GLY A 31 -4.31 -1.30 2.70
N LEU A 32 -3.08 -1.72 3.06
CA LEU A 32 -2.45 -2.91 2.51
C LEU A 32 -2.64 -4.09 3.47
N GLY A 33 -3.29 -5.14 2.99
CA GLY A 33 -3.59 -6.35 3.75
C GLY A 33 -2.81 -7.56 3.23
N SER A 34 -3.53 -8.55 2.71
CA SER A 34 -2.99 -9.83 2.22
C SER A 34 -1.92 -9.70 1.14
N GLN A 35 -1.92 -8.60 0.37
CA GLN A 35 -0.89 -8.32 -0.65
C GLN A 35 0.47 -7.94 -0.03
N LEU A 36 0.48 -7.43 1.20
CA LEU A 36 1.70 -7.14 1.95
C LEU A 36 2.09 -8.33 2.83
N PHE A 37 1.12 -8.89 3.53
CA PHE A 37 1.26 -10.03 4.45
C PHE A 37 0.96 -11.34 3.72
N THR A 38 1.75 -11.65 2.69
CA THR A 38 1.53 -12.85 1.87
C THR A 38 1.88 -14.13 2.62
N LYS A 39 1.21 -15.24 2.30
CA LYS A 39 1.48 -16.55 2.90
C LYS A 39 2.96 -16.97 2.75
N ASP A 40 3.57 -16.65 1.61
CA ASP A 40 4.98 -16.92 1.29
C ASP A 40 5.95 -16.29 2.30
N VAL A 41 5.67 -15.06 2.75
CA VAL A 41 6.49 -14.36 3.75
C VAL A 41 6.47 -15.10 5.09
N PHE A 42 5.32 -15.62 5.51
CA PHE A 42 5.20 -16.35 6.77
C PHE A 42 5.73 -17.78 6.68
N ASP A 43 5.43 -18.50 5.61
CA ASP A 43 5.90 -19.88 5.39
C ASP A 43 7.44 -19.93 5.34
N LYS A 44 8.08 -18.90 4.76
CA LYS A 44 9.54 -18.78 4.65
C LYS A 44 10.19 -17.96 5.76
N GLN A 45 9.40 -17.34 6.65
CA GLN A 45 9.87 -16.36 7.63
C GLN A 45 10.75 -15.26 7.00
N ASP A 46 10.37 -14.81 5.80
CA ASP A 46 11.14 -13.84 5.01
C ASP A 46 10.84 -12.40 5.47
N TRP A 47 11.31 -12.07 6.66
CA TRP A 47 11.10 -10.77 7.30
C TRP A 47 11.80 -9.64 6.55
N ASP A 48 12.94 -9.93 5.93
CA ASP A 48 13.70 -8.97 5.13
C ASP A 48 12.88 -8.51 3.92
N LYS A 49 12.22 -9.44 3.21
CA LYS A 49 11.32 -9.10 2.11
C LYS A 49 10.14 -8.27 2.58
N LEU A 50 9.55 -8.60 3.72
CA LEU A 50 8.45 -7.82 4.30
C LEU A 50 8.90 -6.40 4.63
N GLU A 51 10.02 -6.23 5.33
CA GLU A 51 10.57 -4.91 5.69
C GLU A 51 10.86 -4.07 4.45
N LYS A 52 11.55 -4.64 3.45
CA LYS A 52 11.84 -3.95 2.18
C LYS A 52 10.57 -3.52 1.47
N THR A 53 9.54 -4.37 1.45
CA THR A 53 8.26 -4.05 0.83
C THR A 53 7.55 -2.91 1.56
N VAL A 54 7.51 -2.93 2.90
CA VAL A 54 6.94 -1.84 3.72
C VAL A 54 7.68 -0.54 3.46
N ARG A 55 9.02 -0.56 3.49
CA ARG A 55 9.86 0.61 3.26
C ARG A 55 9.63 1.20 1.86
N PHE A 56 9.53 0.34 0.84
CA PHE A 56 9.20 0.75 -0.52
C PHE A 56 7.84 1.45 -0.58
N VAL A 57 6.79 0.83 -0.04
CA VAL A 57 5.43 1.39 -0.03
C VAL A 57 5.38 2.74 0.67
N LEU A 58 6.02 2.88 1.82
CA LEU A 58 6.12 4.17 2.52
C LEU A 58 6.83 5.22 1.67
N GLY A 59 7.91 4.84 0.98
CA GLY A 59 8.63 5.73 0.05
C GLY A 59 7.74 6.23 -1.09
N VAL A 60 6.97 5.33 -1.71
CA VAL A 60 5.99 5.67 -2.76
C VAL A 60 4.93 6.64 -2.23
N ILE A 61 4.32 6.36 -1.08
CA ILE A 61 3.27 7.21 -0.50
C ILE A 61 3.82 8.61 -0.20
N ILE A 62 5.03 8.71 0.33
CA ILE A 62 5.70 10.00 0.58
C ILE A 62 5.94 10.75 -0.74
N ALA A 63 6.33 10.06 -1.81
CA ALA A 63 6.55 10.69 -3.11
C ALA A 63 5.25 11.25 -3.73
N ILE A 64 4.13 10.54 -3.58
CA ILE A 64 2.82 10.93 -4.13
C ILE A 64 2.20 12.11 -3.34
N LYS A 65 2.36 12.14 -2.01
CA LYS A 65 1.74 13.13 -1.12
C LYS A 65 2.59 14.40 -0.91
N ARG A 66 3.66 14.59 -1.67
CA ARG A 66 4.48 15.82 -1.64
C ARG A 66 3.75 17.02 -2.24
#